data_AF-A0A7C4F2M1-F1
#
_entry.id   AF-A0A7C4F2M1-F1
#
_cell.length_a   1.000
_cell.length_b   1.000
_cell.length_c   1.000
_cell.angle_alpha   90.00
_cell.angle_beta   90.00
_cell.angle_gamma   90.00
#
_symmetry.space_group_name_H-M   'P 1'
#
loop_
_entity.id
_entity.type
_entity.pdbx_description
1 polymer ?
#
loop_
_entity_poly.entity_id
_entity_poly.type
_entity_poly.pdbx_seq_one_letter_code
_entity_poly.pdbx_strand_id
1 'polypeptide(L)'
;MGKKKVVQKIGDGPKEEVAVTKTSGGSSRKVENGTVYVNASYNNTVITVTDAGGNVLAWSSAGALGFTGPKKATPFAAAKVAAAVIEKIKKSGPFNISIVVKGIGGGRDSAVRTFSGQGFNVLSVRDATPIPHNGPRPPKVRRI
;
A
#
# COMPACT_ATOMS: atom_id res chain seq x y z
N MET A 1 12.44 -37.11 -38.37
CA MET A 1 11.05 -37.56 -38.59
C MET A 1 10.25 -37.31 -37.32
N GLY A 2 9.47 -36.24 -37.26
CA GLY A 2 8.01 -36.34 -37.09
C GLY A 2 7.63 -35.95 -35.66
N LYS A 3 6.68 -35.06 -35.37
CA LYS A 3 5.78 -34.24 -36.18
C LYS A 3 5.59 -32.92 -35.44
N LYS A 4 5.71 -31.79 -36.14
CA LYS A 4 5.15 -30.51 -35.70
C LYS A 4 3.62 -30.66 -35.61
N LYS A 5 3.03 -30.26 -34.48
CA LYS A 5 1.62 -29.82 -34.40
C LYS A 5 1.68 -28.36 -33.94
N VAL A 6 1.74 -27.43 -34.88
CA VAL A 6 0.59 -26.67 -35.43
C VAL A 6 -0.19 -25.98 -34.32
N VAL A 7 0.03 -24.66 -34.27
CA VAL A 7 -0.71 -23.65 -33.53
C VAL A 7 -2.14 -23.59 -34.07
N GLN A 8 -3.12 -23.57 -33.17
CA GLN A 8 -4.41 -22.93 -33.41
C GLN A 8 -4.62 -21.91 -32.29
N LYS A 9 -4.60 -20.62 -32.66
CA LYS A 9 -5.31 -19.59 -31.91
C LYS A 9 -6.76 -19.62 -32.36
N ILE A 10 -7.68 -19.48 -31.41
CA ILE A 10 -8.86 -18.58 -31.39
C ILE A 10 -9.80 -19.10 -30.30
N GLY A 11 -10.18 -18.23 -29.36
CA GLY A 11 -11.19 -18.53 -28.34
C GLY A 11 -11.10 -17.59 -27.14
N ASP A 12 -11.63 -16.37 -27.32
CA ASP A 12 -12.04 -15.48 -26.23
C ASP A 12 -13.04 -16.18 -25.30
N GLY A 13 -12.76 -16.22 -24.00
CA GLY A 13 -13.60 -16.85 -22.97
C GLY A 13 -12.96 -16.68 -21.58
N PRO A 14 -13.75 -16.53 -20.51
CA PRO A 14 -13.38 -15.74 -19.33
C PRO A 14 -12.28 -16.39 -18.50
N LYS A 15 -11.40 -15.55 -17.95
CA LYS A 15 -10.42 -15.95 -16.94
C LYS A 15 -11.16 -16.51 -15.73
N GLU A 16 -11.08 -17.82 -15.55
CA GLU A 16 -11.52 -18.49 -14.32
C GLU A 16 -10.82 -17.85 -13.12
N GLU A 17 -11.63 -17.30 -12.22
CA GLU A 17 -11.22 -16.86 -10.91
C GLU A 17 -10.72 -18.07 -10.12
N VAL A 18 -9.41 -18.15 -9.90
CA VAL A 18 -8.84 -19.11 -8.97
C VAL A 18 -9.33 -18.75 -7.57
N ALA A 19 -10.34 -19.49 -7.11
CA ALA A 19 -10.95 -19.36 -5.80
C ALA A 19 -9.90 -19.61 -4.71
N VAL A 20 -9.45 -18.52 -4.08
CA VAL A 20 -8.61 -18.58 -2.88
C VAL A 20 -9.46 -19.14 -1.74
N THR A 21 -9.03 -20.30 -1.24
CA THR A 21 -9.60 -21.03 -0.11
C THR A 21 -9.74 -20.11 1.11
N LYS A 22 -11.00 -19.87 1.52
CA LYS A 22 -11.34 -19.10 2.72
C LYS A 22 -10.96 -19.90 3.96
N THR A 23 -9.88 -19.52 4.63
CA THR A 23 -9.68 -19.87 6.03
C THR A 23 -10.69 -19.09 6.89
N SER A 24 -11.53 -19.83 7.60
CA SER A 24 -12.37 -19.32 8.67
C SER A 24 -11.49 -18.89 9.85
N GLY A 25 -11.67 -17.68 10.37
CA GLY A 25 -11.00 -17.29 11.61
C GLY A 25 -11.06 -15.80 11.95
N GLY A 26 -11.91 -15.45 12.92
CA GLY A 26 -11.88 -14.18 13.63
C GLY A 26 -13.07 -13.28 13.33
N SER A 27 -13.95 -13.12 14.32
CA SER A 27 -15.01 -12.10 14.33
C SER A 27 -14.42 -10.74 13.94
N SER A 28 -14.91 -10.16 12.84
CA SER A 28 -14.44 -8.85 12.38
C SER A 28 -14.87 -7.79 13.39
N ARG A 29 -13.97 -7.40 14.29
CA ARG A 29 -14.13 -6.19 15.10
C ARG A 29 -14.25 -5.03 14.13
N LYS A 30 -15.41 -4.39 14.11
CA LYS A 30 -15.64 -3.15 13.37
C LYS A 30 -14.92 -2.04 14.13
N VAL A 31 -13.97 -1.41 13.47
CA VAL A 31 -13.25 -0.24 14.00
C VAL A 31 -13.85 0.97 13.31
N GLU A 32 -14.27 1.99 14.06
CA GLU A 32 -14.87 3.22 13.47
C GLU A 32 -13.83 4.28 13.11
N ASN A 33 -12.81 4.42 13.97
CA ASN A 33 -11.74 5.40 13.84
C ASN A 33 -10.38 4.70 13.76
N GLY A 34 -9.53 5.11 12.82
CA GLY A 34 -8.20 4.54 12.67
C GLY A 34 -7.14 5.55 12.22
N THR A 35 -5.89 5.11 12.30
CA THR A 35 -4.73 5.89 11.85
C THR A 35 -4.06 5.17 10.69
N VAL A 36 -3.81 5.91 9.60
CA VAL A 36 -3.06 5.42 8.45
C VAL A 36 -1.66 6.00 8.47
N TYR A 37 -0.66 5.12 8.58
CA TYR A 37 0.74 5.48 8.49
C TYR A 37 1.23 5.27 7.05
N VAL A 38 1.65 6.35 6.41
CA VAL A 38 2.28 6.34 5.09
C VAL A 38 3.77 6.58 5.26
N ASN A 39 4.58 5.54 5.04
CA ASN A 39 6.03 5.67 5.02
C ASN A 39 6.50 5.79 3.56
N ALA A 40 6.86 7.01 3.16
CA ALA A 40 7.32 7.35 1.83
C ALA A 40 8.86 7.53 1.86
N SER A 41 9.58 6.48 1.50
CA SER A 41 11.03 6.52 1.27
C SER A 41 11.33 6.78 -0.21
N TYR A 42 12.59 7.08 -0.53
CA TYR A 42 13.04 7.29 -1.92
C TYR A 42 12.87 6.04 -2.79
N ASN A 43 12.93 4.84 -2.21
CA ASN A 43 12.98 3.58 -2.97
C ASN A 43 11.71 2.72 -2.83
N ASN A 44 10.81 3.07 -1.90
CA ASN A 44 9.62 2.27 -1.60
C ASN A 44 8.58 3.10 -0.84
N THR A 45 7.31 2.73 -1.00
CA THR A 45 6.20 3.23 -0.20
C THR A 45 5.56 2.07 0.56
N VAL A 46 5.41 2.22 1.87
CA VAL A 46 4.75 1.25 2.76
C VAL A 46 3.58 1.94 3.43
N ILE A 47 2.41 1.32 3.39
CA ILE A 47 1.19 1.85 3.99
C ILE A 47 0.68 0.85 5.00
N THR A 48 0.46 1.34 6.23
CA THR A 48 -0.03 0.54 7.36
C THR A 48 -1.24 1.23 7.94
N VAL A 49 -2.29 0.46 8.26
CA VAL A 49 -3.49 0.99 8.88
C VAL A 49 -3.67 0.33 10.23
N THR A 50 -3.92 1.15 11.24
CA THR A 50 -4.11 0.72 12.62
C THR A 50 -5.45 1.19 13.16
N ASP A 51 -5.91 0.53 14.22
CA ASP A 51 -6.93 1.09 15.10
C ASP A 51 -6.38 2.28 15.92
N ALA A 52 -7.22 2.87 16.76
CA ALA A 52 -6.82 3.91 17.71
C ALA A 52 -5.87 3.40 18.81
N GLY A 53 -5.85 2.10 19.09
CA GLY A 53 -4.97 1.45 20.06
C GLY A 53 -3.59 1.07 19.51
N GLY A 54 -3.34 1.28 18.20
CA GLY A 54 -2.08 0.95 17.54
C GLY A 54 -1.98 -0.49 17.00
N ASN A 55 -3.04 -1.30 17.08
CA ASN A 55 -3.06 -2.63 16.48
C ASN A 55 -3.20 -2.53 14.97
N VAL A 56 -2.36 -3.26 14.24
CA VAL A 56 -2.35 -3.25 12.76
C VAL A 56 -3.52 -4.07 12.22
N LEU A 57 -4.37 -3.42 11.42
CA LEU A 57 -5.49 -4.06 10.73
C LEU A 57 -5.05 -4.64 9.39
N ALA A 58 -4.36 -3.83 8.59
CA ALA A 58 -3.79 -4.25 7.32
C ALA A 58 -2.60 -3.38 6.93
N TRP A 59 -1.73 -3.96 6.12
CA TRP A 59 -0.61 -3.26 5.53
C TRP A 59 -0.33 -3.78 4.12
N SER A 60 0.39 -2.98 3.34
CA SER A 60 0.94 -3.36 2.06
C SER A 60 2.11 -2.46 1.70
N SER A 61 2.91 -2.89 0.72
CA SER A 61 4.02 -2.12 0.19
C SER A 61 4.10 -2.26 -1.33
N ALA A 62 4.84 -1.37 -1.99
CA ALA A 62 5.01 -1.47 -3.44
C ALA A 62 5.65 -2.80 -3.86
N GLY A 63 6.57 -3.33 -3.05
CA GLY A 63 7.16 -4.66 -3.27
C GLY A 63 6.15 -5.81 -3.15
N ALA A 64 5.21 -5.73 -2.21
CA ALA A 64 4.19 -6.77 -2.01
C ALA A 64 3.20 -6.88 -3.19
N LEU A 65 3.02 -5.80 -3.96
CA LEU A 65 2.22 -5.78 -5.18
C LEU A 65 3.01 -6.19 -6.44
N GLY A 66 4.27 -6.60 -6.29
CA GLY A 66 5.09 -7.06 -7.41
C GLY A 66 5.81 -5.95 -8.18
N PHE A 67 5.80 -4.70 -7.71
CA PHE A 67 6.67 -3.66 -8.30
C PHE A 67 8.13 -3.96 -7.97
N THR A 68 9.01 -3.94 -8.97
CA THR A 68 10.43 -4.23 -8.84
C THR A 68 11.30 -3.04 -9.27
N GLY A 69 12.53 -2.98 -8.73
CA GLY A 69 13.51 -1.95 -9.05
C GLY A 69 12.99 -0.51 -8.86
N PRO A 70 13.30 0.43 -9.79
CA PRO A 70 12.94 1.84 -9.65
C PRO A 70 11.43 2.09 -9.69
N LYS A 71 10.63 1.14 -10.21
CA LYS A 71 9.17 1.28 -10.28
C LYS A 71 8.52 1.34 -8.89
N LYS A 72 9.18 0.81 -7.85
CA LYS A 72 8.73 0.86 -6.44
C LYS A 72 8.63 2.27 -5.88
N ALA A 73 9.44 3.20 -6.37
CA ALA A 73 9.50 4.58 -5.90
C ALA A 73 8.45 5.50 -6.53
N THR A 74 7.70 5.00 -7.51
CA THR A 74 6.81 5.82 -8.33
C THR A 74 5.51 6.17 -7.60
N PRO A 75 4.92 7.35 -7.88
CA PRO A 75 3.61 7.73 -7.32
C PRO A 75 2.49 6.77 -7.72
N PHE A 76 2.59 6.19 -8.93
CA PHE A 76 1.64 5.18 -9.40
C PHE A 76 1.64 3.91 -8.52
N ALA A 77 2.82 3.44 -8.13
CA ALA A 77 2.93 2.31 -7.22
C ALA A 77 2.28 2.65 -5.87
N ALA A 78 2.51 3.85 -5.33
CA ALA A 78 1.90 4.28 -4.07
C ALA A 78 0.36 4.29 -4.12
N ALA A 79 -0.23 4.80 -5.21
CA ALA A 79 -1.68 4.78 -5.41
C ALA A 79 -2.24 3.35 -5.46
N LYS A 80 -1.55 2.42 -6.15
CA LYS A 80 -1.95 1.01 -6.19
C LYS A 80 -1.83 0.33 -4.82
N VAL A 81 -0.79 0.65 -4.05
CA VAL A 81 -0.63 0.16 -2.67
C VAL A 81 -1.78 0.63 -1.80
N ALA A 82 -2.14 1.92 -1.87
CA ALA A 82 -3.25 2.47 -1.11
C ALA A 82 -4.57 1.79 -1.48
N ALA A 83 -4.86 1.59 -2.78
CA ALA A 83 -6.05 0.88 -3.24
C ALA A 83 -6.12 -0.56 -2.70
N ALA A 84 -5.02 -1.31 -2.75
CA ALA A 84 -4.96 -2.67 -2.23
C ALA A 84 -5.17 -2.75 -0.70
N VAL A 85 -4.66 -1.76 0.05
CA VAL A 85 -4.89 -1.67 1.50
C VAL A 85 -6.35 -1.37 1.80
N ILE A 86 -6.95 -0.44 1.05
CA ILE A 86 -8.36 -0.08 1.16
C ILE A 86 -9.25 -1.30 0.93
N GLU A 87 -8.98 -2.10 -0.11
CA GLU A 87 -9.73 -3.33 -0.40
C GLU A 87 -9.70 -4.33 0.77
N LYS A 88 -8.55 -4.49 1.44
CA LYS A 88 -8.42 -5.35 2.63
C LYS A 88 -9.26 -4.85 3.80
N ILE A 89 -9.42 -3.53 3.92
CA ILE A 89 -10.01 -2.86 5.07
C ILE A 89 -11.52 -2.59 4.88
N LYS A 90 -12.04 -2.58 3.65
CA LYS A 90 -13.46 -2.34 3.34
C LYS A 90 -14.45 -3.17 4.18
N LYS A 91 -14.06 -4.37 4.65
CA LYS A 91 -14.93 -5.28 5.41
C LYS A 91 -14.90 -5.05 6.92
N SER A 92 -13.77 -4.62 7.47
CA SER A 92 -13.51 -4.53 8.91
C SER A 92 -13.38 -3.08 9.42
N GLY A 93 -13.19 -2.15 8.50
CA GLY A 93 -12.37 -0.98 8.75
C GLY A 93 -13.08 0.32 9.09
N PRO A 94 -12.26 1.31 9.50
CA PRO A 94 -12.72 2.63 9.93
C PRO A 94 -13.14 3.51 8.78
N PHE A 95 -14.29 4.16 8.94
CA PHE A 95 -14.78 5.19 8.03
C PHE A 95 -14.04 6.51 8.25
N ASN A 96 -13.59 6.78 9.47
CA ASN A 96 -12.84 7.99 9.81
C ASN A 96 -11.35 7.67 9.99
N ILE A 97 -10.50 8.41 9.27
CA ILE A 97 -9.06 8.15 9.22
C ILE A 97 -8.27 9.42 9.56
N SER A 98 -7.27 9.28 10.43
CA SER A 98 -6.17 10.24 10.55
C SER A 98 -4.95 9.73 9.80
N ILE A 99 -4.38 10.55 8.91
CA ILE A 99 -3.23 10.16 8.10
C ILE A 99 -1.96 10.76 8.69
N VAL A 100 -0.98 9.90 8.95
CA VAL A 100 0.36 10.28 9.39
C VAL A 100 1.35 9.91 8.31
N VAL A 101 2.03 10.91 7.75
CA VAL A 101 3.02 10.70 6.70
C VAL A 101 4.43 10.81 7.27
N LYS A 102 5.30 9.89 6.89
CA LYS A 102 6.71 9.88 7.25
C LYS A 102 7.57 9.79 6.00
N GLY A 103 8.52 10.72 5.87
CA GLY A 103 9.47 10.77 4.77
C GLY A 103 9.02 11.64 3.60
N ILE A 104 9.98 11.87 2.69
CA ILE A 104 9.90 12.80 1.55
C ILE A 104 9.78 12.08 0.20
N GLY A 105 9.56 10.76 0.20
CA GLY A 105 9.47 9.96 -1.03
C GLY A 105 8.30 10.34 -1.93
N GLY A 106 8.42 10.07 -3.24
CA GLY A 106 7.45 10.46 -4.26
C GLY A 106 6.04 9.86 -4.11
N GLY A 107 5.88 8.85 -3.25
CA GLY A 107 4.58 8.23 -2.95
C GLY A 107 3.69 8.97 -1.96
N ARG A 108 4.19 10.05 -1.33
CA ARG A 108 3.52 10.80 -0.26
C ARG A 108 2.13 11.31 -0.65
N ASP A 109 2.08 12.21 -1.62
CA ASP A 109 0.84 12.89 -2.02
C ASP A 109 -0.15 11.92 -2.70
N SER A 110 0.39 11.02 -3.54
CA SER A 110 -0.41 10.02 -4.25
C SER A 110 -1.13 9.05 -3.31
N ALA A 111 -0.51 8.67 -2.19
CA ALA A 111 -1.18 7.84 -1.18
C ALA A 111 -2.34 8.59 -0.52
N VAL A 112 -2.11 9.81 -0.04
CA VAL A 112 -3.15 10.64 0.62
C VAL A 112 -4.33 10.89 -0.32
N ARG A 113 -4.05 11.27 -1.57
CA ARG A 113 -5.08 11.49 -2.59
C ARG A 113 -5.91 10.24 -2.87
N THR A 114 -5.29 9.05 -2.86
CA THR A 114 -6.00 7.79 -3.08
C THR A 114 -6.95 7.48 -1.93
N PHE A 115 -6.55 7.74 -0.67
CA PHE A 115 -7.44 7.58 0.48
C PHE A 115 -8.63 8.54 0.45
N SER A 116 -8.39 9.81 0.08
CA SER A 116 -9.44 10.81 -0.07
C SER A 116 -10.41 10.46 -1.22
N GLY A 117 -9.90 9.97 -2.35
CA GLY A 117 -10.73 9.59 -3.51
C GLY A 117 -11.58 8.33 -3.35
N GLN A 118 -11.31 7.50 -2.33
CA GLN A 118 -12.04 6.23 -2.09
C GLN A 118 -13.15 6.36 -1.04
N GLY A 119 -13.49 7.58 -0.61
CA GLY A 119 -14.66 7.85 0.25
C GLY A 119 -14.43 7.65 1.75
N PHE A 120 -13.17 7.57 2.21
CA PHE A 120 -12.87 7.66 3.63
C PHE A 120 -12.92 9.11 4.10
N ASN A 121 -13.44 9.34 5.31
CA ASN A 121 -13.45 10.65 5.93
C ASN A 121 -12.06 10.93 6.54
N VAL A 122 -11.30 11.83 5.92
CA VAL A 122 -9.96 12.21 6.37
C VAL A 122 -10.07 13.32 7.42
N LEU A 123 -9.83 12.98 8.68
CA LEU A 123 -9.92 13.91 9.81
C LEU A 123 -8.71 14.84 9.90
N SER A 124 -7.51 14.32 9.69
CA SER A 124 -6.27 15.09 9.75
C SER A 124 -5.19 14.48 8.89
N VAL A 125 -4.30 15.34 8.38
CA VAL A 125 -3.06 14.92 7.71
C VAL A 125 -1.90 15.54 8.48
N ARG A 126 -1.05 14.71 9.08
CA ARG A 126 0.10 15.14 9.87
C ARG A 126 1.39 14.63 9.24
N ASP A 127 2.41 15.48 9.21
CA ASP A 127 3.76 15.07 8.86
C ASP A 127 4.54 14.69 10.13
N ALA A 128 5.05 13.47 10.17
CA ALA A 128 5.91 12.95 11.23
C ALA A 128 7.30 12.57 10.68
N THR A 129 7.77 13.27 9.65
CA THR A 129 9.13 13.11 9.14
C THR A 129 10.14 13.53 10.21
N PRO A 130 11.04 12.63 10.65
CA PRO A 130 11.95 12.91 11.75
C PRO A 130 13.04 13.90 11.31
N ILE A 131 13.17 15.01 12.06
CA ILE A 131 14.25 15.99 11.90
C ILE A 131 15.22 15.78 13.07
N PRO A 132 16.46 15.31 12.85
CA PRO A 132 17.42 15.10 13.92
C PRO A 132 18.04 16.43 14.37
N HIS A 133 18.07 16.68 15.68
CA HIS A 133 18.76 17.83 16.28
C HIS A 133 20.25 17.52 16.51
N ASN A 134 21.08 17.65 15.47
CA ASN A 134 22.52 17.36 15.53
C ASN A 134 22.85 15.97 16.12
N GLY A 135 22.08 14.95 15.73
CA GLY A 135 22.23 13.56 16.18
C GLY A 135 23.40 12.82 15.52
N PRO A 136 23.26 11.53 15.18
CA PRO A 136 24.32 10.75 14.55
C PRO A 136 24.83 11.41 13.26
N ARG A 137 26.15 11.34 13.05
CA ARG A 137 26.79 11.86 11.82
C ARG A 137 26.18 11.17 10.59
N PRO A 138 25.70 11.92 9.58
CA PRO A 138 25.15 11.33 8.36
C PRO A 138 26.24 10.55 7.59
N PRO A 139 25.85 9.54 6.81
CA PRO A 139 26.79 8.77 6.01
C PRO A 139 27.54 9.67 5.03
N LYS A 140 28.80 9.33 4.74
CA LYS A 140 29.63 10.05 3.78
C LYS A 140 28.89 10.15 2.44
N VAL A 141 28.92 11.34 1.84
CA VAL A 141 28.31 11.60 0.53
C VAL A 141 28.86 10.59 -0.48
N ARG A 142 27.95 9.91 -1.18
CA ARG A 142 28.32 8.95 -2.22
C ARG A 142 28.98 9.69 -3.38
N ARG A 143 30.15 9.19 -3.81
CA ARG A 143 30.80 9.60 -5.05
C ARG A 143 30.34 8.61 -6.11
N ILE A 144 29.53 9.08 -7.04
CA ILE A 144 29.03 8.31 -8.19
C ILE A 144 29.76 8.83 -9.41
#